data_AF-A0A5B6VXA1-F1
#
_entry.id   AF-A0A5B6VXA1-F1
#
_cell.length_a   1.000
_cell.length_b   1.000
_cell.length_c   1.000
_cell.angle_alpha   90.00
_cell.angle_beta   90.00
_cell.angle_gamma   90.00
#
_symmetry.space_group_name_H-M   'P 1'
#
loop_
_entity.id
_entity.type
_entity.pdbx_description
1 polymer ?
#
loop_
_entity_poly.entity_id
_entity_poly.type
_entity_poly.pdbx_seq_one_letter_code
_entity_poly.pdbx_strand_id
1 'polypeptide(L)'
;MMNEWCTEFVQTNLVAQQPPPPPNPQSVLIAPQNVELLRLNKPPVDKIRKHRAEEFRATVENNLERAEFWLEKTIRVFDELTCTPAECLKCVVSLLRDTAYQWWNTLVSVTEFRKKYISQRFLDQKHKEVIELKQGRMTVTEYEREFVRLSKYSREYVCTAEIMCKWFVDGLNKNIKLLVEILELKEFVVLVDRA
;
A
#
# COMPACT_ATOMS: atom_id res chain seq x y z
N MET A 1 2.91 -21.95 -3.49
CA MET A 1 2.49 -21.10 -4.62
C MET A 1 1.41 -20.08 -4.25
N MET A 2 0.11 -20.41 -4.14
CA MET A 2 -0.89 -19.40 -3.70
C MET A 2 -0.61 -18.84 -2.30
N ASN A 3 -0.12 -19.67 -1.38
CA ASN A 3 0.18 -19.28 -0.01
C ASN A 3 1.36 -18.30 0.04
N GLU A 4 2.43 -18.59 -0.70
CA GLU A 4 3.59 -17.69 -0.84
C GLU A 4 3.23 -16.41 -1.60
N TRP A 5 2.41 -16.51 -2.66
CA TRP A 5 1.91 -15.35 -3.39
C TRP A 5 0.99 -14.50 -2.52
N CYS A 6 0.14 -15.10 -1.68
CA CYS A 6 -0.67 -14.40 -0.68
C CYS A 6 0.23 -13.77 0.38
N THR A 7 1.25 -14.47 0.90
CA THR A 7 2.20 -13.90 1.86
C THR A 7 2.97 -12.72 1.26
N GLU A 8 3.48 -12.84 0.03
CA GLU A 8 4.14 -11.74 -0.68
C GLU A 8 3.17 -10.60 -0.99
N PHE A 9 1.94 -10.90 -1.39
CA PHE A 9 0.91 -9.91 -1.66
C PHE A 9 0.46 -9.19 -0.39
N VAL A 10 0.26 -9.91 0.71
CA VAL A 10 -0.02 -9.37 2.06
C VAL A 10 1.16 -8.53 2.52
N GLN A 11 2.40 -9.01 2.41
CA GLN A 11 3.58 -8.25 2.83
C GLN A 11 3.75 -6.96 2.01
N THR A 12 3.53 -7.02 0.70
CA THR A 12 3.62 -5.84 -0.18
C THR A 12 2.44 -4.88 0.04
N ASN A 13 1.25 -5.40 0.42
CA ASN A 13 0.08 -4.58 0.71
C ASN A 13 0.07 -4.02 2.14
N LEU A 14 0.56 -4.71 3.17
CA LEU A 14 0.68 -4.18 4.54
C LEU A 14 1.59 -2.95 4.56
N VAL A 15 2.65 -2.97 3.76
CA VAL A 15 3.55 -1.83 3.54
C VAL A 15 2.85 -0.68 2.78
N ALA A 16 1.78 -0.96 2.02
CA ALA A 16 1.02 0.02 1.25
C ALA A 16 -0.32 0.44 1.89
N GLN A 17 -0.80 -0.26 2.93
CA GLN A 17 -2.15 -0.11 3.51
C GLN A 17 -2.19 0.52 4.90
N GLN A 18 -1.08 0.97 5.50
CA GLN A 18 -1.18 1.79 6.72
C GLN A 18 -1.93 3.10 6.43
N PRO A 19 -3.14 3.32 7.02
CA PRO A 19 -3.84 4.59 6.92
C PRO A 19 -3.46 5.50 8.10
N PRO A 20 -3.57 6.82 7.95
CA PRO A 20 -3.33 7.77 9.05
C PRO A 20 -4.41 7.62 10.16
N PRO A 21 -4.09 7.95 11.44
CA PRO A 21 -5.06 7.94 12.52
C PRO A 21 -6.16 9.02 12.32
N PRO A 22 -7.37 8.83 12.89
CA PRO A 22 -8.58 9.56 12.48
C PRO A 22 -8.68 11.00 13.03
N PRO A 23 -9.46 11.89 12.39
CA PRO A 23 -9.70 13.26 12.87
C PRO A 23 -10.90 13.32 13.83
N ASN A 24 -10.87 14.22 14.82
CA ASN A 24 -12.06 14.61 15.59
C ASN A 24 -12.03 16.13 15.94
N PRO A 25 -13.16 16.80 16.20
CA PRO A 25 -13.75 17.82 15.35
C PRO A 25 -13.46 19.26 15.81
N GLN A 26 -13.48 20.18 14.86
CA GLN A 26 -13.28 21.61 15.05
C GLN A 26 -14.26 22.23 16.07
N SER A 27 -13.75 23.11 16.93
CA SER A 27 -14.51 24.24 17.48
C SER A 27 -14.06 25.51 16.77
N VAL A 28 -15.00 26.16 16.09
CA VAL A 28 -14.85 27.44 15.38
C VAL A 28 -14.92 28.61 16.37
N LEU A 29 -14.25 29.74 16.04
CA LEU A 29 -14.52 31.18 16.34
C LEU A 29 -13.22 31.89 16.79
N ILE A 30 -12.72 33.03 16.31
CA ILE A 30 -13.18 34.19 15.49
C ILE A 30 -11.90 34.92 14.99
N ALA A 31 -11.93 35.52 13.80
CA ALA A 31 -10.88 36.42 13.23
C ALA A 31 -11.08 37.89 13.74
N PRO A 32 -10.23 38.93 13.49
CA PRO A 32 -9.31 39.04 12.35
C PRO A 32 -8.04 39.94 12.47
N GLN A 33 -7.25 39.91 11.38
CA GLN A 33 -6.41 40.98 10.78
C GLN A 33 -4.91 41.12 11.10
N ASN A 34 -4.15 40.94 10.00
CA ASN A 34 -3.06 41.77 9.49
C ASN A 34 -1.75 41.85 10.28
N VAL A 35 -0.72 41.20 9.69
CA VAL A 35 0.60 41.70 9.25
C VAL A 35 1.44 40.42 9.15
N GLU A 36 1.79 39.86 7.98
CA GLU A 36 2.83 40.33 7.08
C GLU A 36 2.87 39.39 5.84
N LEU A 37 2.33 39.84 4.70
CA LEU A 37 2.19 39.06 3.47
C LEU A 37 3.48 39.06 2.62
N LEU A 38 4.68 38.98 3.21
CA LEU A 38 5.93 39.09 2.44
C LEU A 38 7.08 38.29 3.06
N ARG A 39 7.07 36.95 2.93
CA ARG A 39 8.31 36.12 2.85
C ARG A 39 8.09 34.74 2.20
N LEU A 40 7.17 34.63 1.24
CA LEU A 40 6.98 33.41 0.47
C LEU A 40 7.94 33.40 -0.73
N ASN A 41 9.22 33.11 -0.50
CA ASN A 41 10.19 32.71 -1.54
C ASN A 41 11.41 32.01 -0.94
N LYS A 42 11.17 30.94 -0.17
CA LYS A 42 12.20 29.95 0.15
C LYS A 42 11.62 28.57 -0.07
N PRO A 43 12.31 27.65 -0.77
CA PRO A 43 11.78 26.32 -1.04
C PRO A 43 11.39 25.64 0.29
N PRO A 44 10.29 24.85 0.33
CA PRO A 44 9.79 24.19 1.53
C PRO A 44 10.88 23.45 2.33
N VAL A 45 11.85 22.90 1.59
CA VAL A 45 13.03 22.17 2.09
C VAL A 45 13.89 23.01 3.06
N ASP A 46 14.07 24.31 2.79
CA ASP A 46 14.90 25.19 3.63
C ASP A 46 14.25 25.47 4.99
N LYS A 47 12.91 25.49 5.04
CA LYS A 47 12.16 25.63 6.29
C LYS A 47 12.30 24.35 7.12
N ILE A 48 12.24 23.19 6.49
CA ILE A 48 12.24 21.89 7.18
C ILE A 48 13.62 21.53 7.74
N ARG A 49 14.70 21.83 7.01
CA ARG A 49 16.07 21.72 7.56
C ARG A 49 16.29 22.66 8.75
N LYS A 50 15.69 23.84 8.74
CA LYS A 50 15.73 24.79 9.87
C LYS A 50 14.98 24.27 11.11
N HIS A 51 13.98 23.40 10.92
CA HIS A 51 13.23 22.74 12.00
C HIS A 51 13.80 21.35 12.36
N ARG A 52 15.07 21.09 12.04
CA ARG A 52 15.81 19.86 12.40
C ARG A 52 15.24 18.55 11.84
N ALA A 53 14.55 18.58 10.69
CA ALA A 53 14.29 17.34 9.98
C ALA A 53 15.62 16.73 9.51
N GLU A 54 15.83 15.46 9.84
CA GLU A 54 17.08 14.75 9.59
C GLU A 54 17.05 14.05 8.24
N GLU A 55 18.22 13.83 7.64
CA GLU A 55 18.34 13.07 6.41
C GLU A 55 18.24 11.57 6.71
N PHE A 56 17.62 10.81 5.80
CA PHE A 56 17.54 9.35 5.91
C PHE A 56 18.42 8.67 4.87
N ARG A 57 19.29 7.79 5.34
CA ARG A 57 20.15 6.91 4.54
C ARG A 57 19.82 5.48 4.90
N ALA A 58 19.47 4.67 3.91
CA ALA A 58 19.31 3.23 4.11
C ALA A 58 20.70 2.56 4.19
N THR A 59 21.06 2.00 5.34
CA THR A 59 22.26 1.16 5.55
C THR A 59 21.86 -0.30 5.80
N VAL A 60 22.83 -1.22 5.68
CA VAL A 60 22.61 -2.67 5.91
C VAL A 60 22.17 -2.97 7.35
N GLU A 61 22.51 -2.09 8.30
CA GLU A 61 22.18 -2.21 9.73
C GLU A 61 20.96 -1.37 10.17
N ASN A 62 20.25 -0.71 9.25
CA ASN A 62 19.06 0.03 9.64
C ASN A 62 17.98 -0.94 10.11
N ASN A 63 17.79 -1.02 11.43
CA ASN A 63 16.66 -1.69 12.04
C ASN A 63 15.36 -0.95 11.69
N LEU A 64 14.26 -1.70 11.59
CA LEU A 64 12.92 -1.19 11.29
C LEU A 64 12.55 0.02 12.18
N GLU A 65 12.94 -0.05 13.46
CA GLU A 65 12.72 0.97 14.48
C GLU A 65 13.34 2.34 14.13
N ARG A 66 14.52 2.38 13.50
CA ARG A 66 15.15 3.66 13.11
C ARG A 66 14.42 4.31 11.93
N ALA A 67 13.90 3.50 11.01
CA ALA A 67 13.11 4.02 9.90
C ALA A 67 11.77 4.57 10.40
N GLU A 68 11.10 3.85 11.30
CA GLU A 68 9.87 4.29 11.97
C GLU A 68 10.08 5.58 12.76
N PHE A 69 11.10 5.62 13.63
CA PHE A 69 11.41 6.81 14.43
C PHE A 69 11.72 8.04 13.55
N TRP A 70 12.45 7.85 12.46
CA TRP A 70 12.72 8.92 11.50
C TRP A 70 11.44 9.43 10.84
N LEU A 71 10.54 8.52 10.45
CA LEU A 71 9.27 8.85 9.84
C LEU A 71 8.36 9.62 10.80
N GLU A 72 8.18 9.14 12.03
CA GLU A 72 7.40 9.82 13.08
C GLU A 72 7.91 11.24 13.35
N LYS A 73 9.23 11.39 13.50
CA LYS A 73 9.85 12.70 13.71
C LYS A 73 9.60 13.64 12.53
N THR A 74 9.67 13.12 11.31
CA THR A 74 9.45 13.91 10.09
C THR A 74 7.99 14.31 9.92
N ILE A 75 7.05 13.42 10.22
CA ILE A 75 5.61 13.71 10.24
C ILE A 75 5.31 14.83 11.24
N ARG A 76 5.86 14.76 12.45
CA ARG A 76 5.69 15.80 13.46
C ARG A 76 6.17 17.18 12.97
N VAL A 77 7.30 17.24 12.27
CA VAL A 77 7.79 18.49 11.67
C VAL A 77 6.86 19.01 10.58
N PHE A 78 6.24 18.14 9.79
CA PHE A 78 5.27 18.55 8.77
C PHE A 78 3.97 19.08 9.38
N ASP A 79 3.50 18.47 10.47
CA ASP A 79 2.33 18.93 11.21
C ASP A 79 2.57 20.32 11.81
N GLU A 80 3.73 20.52 12.46
CA GLU A 80 4.14 21.83 13.01
C GLU A 80 4.24 22.92 11.92
N LEU A 81 4.60 22.54 10.70
CA LEU A 81 4.70 23.44 9.55
C LEU A 81 3.41 23.56 8.73
N THR A 82 2.35 22.85 9.11
CA THR A 82 1.07 22.82 8.38
C THR A 82 1.24 22.49 6.89
N CYS A 83 2.16 21.57 6.56
CA CYS A 83 2.45 21.22 5.17
C CYS A 83 1.27 20.50 4.51
N THR A 84 1.00 20.84 3.24
CA THR A 84 0.05 20.07 2.42
C THR A 84 0.63 18.70 2.05
N PRO A 85 -0.20 17.68 1.72
CA PRO A 85 0.31 16.36 1.32
C PRO A 85 1.33 16.41 0.16
N ALA A 86 1.10 17.30 -0.80
CA ALA A 86 2.00 17.50 -1.94
C ALA A 86 3.35 18.13 -1.54
N GLU A 87 3.36 19.00 -0.53
CA GLU A 87 4.58 19.59 0.02
C GLU A 87 5.34 18.58 0.87
N CYS A 88 4.64 17.83 1.74
CA CYS A 88 5.23 16.74 2.53
C CYS A 88 6.00 15.79 1.63
N LEU A 89 5.39 15.33 0.52
CA LEU A 89 6.02 14.42 -0.42
C LEU A 89 7.32 14.99 -1.00
N LYS A 90 7.31 16.24 -1.46
CA LYS A 90 8.52 16.93 -1.97
C LYS A 90 9.62 16.98 -0.92
N CYS A 91 9.23 17.19 0.34
CA CYS A 91 10.15 17.31 1.45
C CYS A 91 10.74 15.96 1.87
N VAL A 92 9.92 14.91 1.98
CA VAL A 92 10.39 13.54 2.23
C VAL A 92 11.42 13.14 1.19
N VAL A 93 11.11 13.33 -0.10
CA VAL A 93 12.04 13.01 -1.20
C VAL A 93 13.34 13.79 -1.08
N SER A 94 13.29 15.06 -0.63
CA SER A 94 14.48 15.88 -0.40
C SER A 94 15.33 15.45 0.80
N LEU A 95 14.78 14.67 1.74
CA LEU A 95 15.48 14.17 2.92
C LEU A 95 16.06 12.76 2.70
N LEU A 96 15.58 12.03 1.70
CA LEU A 96 16.17 10.75 1.29
C LEU A 96 17.57 10.94 0.68
N ARG A 97 18.46 10.01 0.97
CA ARG A 97 19.83 9.99 0.49
C ARG A 97 20.24 8.58 0.06
N ASP A 98 21.27 8.52 -0.78
CA ASP A 98 21.95 7.29 -1.20
C ASP A 98 20.95 6.20 -1.65
N THR A 99 21.04 5.01 -1.09
CA THR A 99 20.19 3.85 -1.41
C THR A 99 18.69 4.13 -1.24
N ALA A 100 18.31 4.96 -0.25
CA ALA A 100 16.90 5.29 -0.02
C ALA A 100 16.33 6.19 -1.14
N TYR A 101 17.13 7.15 -1.60
CA TYR A 101 16.76 8.01 -2.73
C TYR A 101 16.74 7.24 -4.06
N GLN A 102 17.71 6.34 -4.27
CA GLN A 102 17.73 5.48 -5.46
C GLN A 102 16.54 4.52 -5.52
N TRP A 103 16.15 3.95 -4.38
CA TRP A 103 14.93 3.14 -4.26
C TRP A 103 13.68 3.95 -4.63
N TRP A 104 13.54 5.17 -4.11
CA TRP A 104 12.43 6.06 -4.44
C TRP A 104 12.36 6.35 -5.94
N ASN A 105 13.48 6.73 -6.56
CA ASN A 105 13.52 7.00 -8.00
C ASN A 105 13.20 5.77 -8.84
N THR A 106 13.58 4.58 -8.38
CA THR A 106 13.24 3.33 -9.06
C THR A 106 11.72 3.09 -9.02
N LEU A 107 11.08 3.31 -7.87
CA LEU A 107 9.61 3.21 -7.75
C LEU A 107 8.88 4.23 -8.59
N VAL A 108 9.32 5.50 -8.60
CA VAL A 108 8.76 6.55 -9.46
C VAL A 108 8.93 6.17 -10.93
N SER A 109 10.11 5.69 -11.34
CA SER A 109 10.36 5.30 -12.73
C SER A 109 9.48 4.12 -13.15
N VAL A 110 9.30 3.11 -12.29
CA VAL A 110 8.43 1.97 -12.56
C VAL A 110 6.97 2.40 -12.65
N THR A 111 6.50 3.28 -11.76
CA THR A 111 5.11 3.77 -11.80
C THR A 111 4.85 4.65 -13.02
N GLU A 112 5.75 5.56 -13.36
CA GLU A 112 5.62 6.41 -14.55
C GLU A 112 5.74 5.59 -15.85
N PHE A 113 6.62 4.58 -15.89
CA PHE A 113 6.68 3.64 -17.01
C PHE A 113 5.35 2.91 -17.17
N ARG A 114 4.78 2.38 -16.09
CA ARG A 114 3.47 1.71 -16.13
C ARG A 114 2.38 2.64 -16.65
N LYS A 115 2.26 3.86 -16.11
CA LYS A 115 1.26 4.85 -16.60
C LYS A 115 1.43 5.19 -18.07
N LYS A 116 2.68 5.28 -18.54
CA LYS A 116 2.98 5.65 -19.94
C LYS A 116 2.68 4.52 -20.92
N TYR A 117 2.98 3.28 -20.56
CA TYR A 117 2.96 2.15 -21.49
C TYR A 117 1.82 1.16 -21.25
N ILE A 118 1.21 1.16 -20.07
CA ILE A 118 0.05 0.33 -19.72
C ILE A 118 -1.19 1.22 -19.73
N SER A 119 -2.09 0.98 -20.68
CA SER A 119 -3.33 1.76 -20.77
C SER A 119 -4.31 1.40 -19.66
N GLN A 120 -5.05 2.38 -19.16
CA GLN A 120 -6.12 2.15 -18.18
C GLN A 120 -7.14 1.12 -18.69
N ARG A 121 -7.53 1.19 -19.98
CA ARG A 121 -8.43 0.20 -20.61
C ARG A 121 -7.89 -1.23 -20.50
N PHE A 122 -6.59 -1.43 -20.64
CA PHE A 122 -5.98 -2.75 -20.49
C PHE A 122 -6.08 -3.24 -19.03
N LEU A 123 -5.85 -2.37 -18.05
CA LEU A 123 -6.00 -2.70 -16.63
C LEU A 123 -7.46 -3.01 -16.27
N ASP A 124 -8.41 -2.19 -16.72
CA ASP A 124 -9.84 -2.41 -16.52
C ASP A 124 -10.25 -3.79 -17.09
N GLN A 125 -9.76 -4.11 -18.29
CA GLN A 125 -10.02 -5.39 -18.94
C GLN A 125 -9.43 -6.56 -18.16
N LYS A 126 -8.18 -6.46 -17.69
CA LYS A 126 -7.55 -7.51 -16.88
C LYS A 126 -8.23 -7.70 -15.53
N HIS A 127 -8.69 -6.60 -14.93
CA HIS A 127 -9.46 -6.65 -13.69
C HIS A 127 -10.82 -7.33 -13.89
N LYS A 128 -11.52 -7.05 -15.00
CA LYS A 128 -12.74 -7.77 -15.37
C LYS A 128 -12.47 -9.27 -15.57
N GLU A 129 -11.41 -9.61 -16.29
CA GLU A 129 -11.02 -11.01 -16.52
C GLU A 129 -10.79 -11.78 -15.21
N VAL A 130 -10.17 -11.17 -14.19
CA VAL A 130 -9.95 -11.88 -12.91
C VAL A 130 -11.24 -12.10 -12.12
N ILE A 131 -12.16 -11.13 -12.12
CA ILE A 131 -13.45 -11.24 -11.42
C ILE A 131 -14.32 -12.31 -12.09
N GLU A 132 -14.31 -12.36 -13.41
CA GLU A 132 -15.10 -13.31 -14.20
C GLU A 132 -14.43 -14.69 -14.32
N LEU A 133 -13.20 -14.86 -13.84
CA LEU A 133 -12.45 -16.11 -13.96
C LEU A 133 -13.13 -17.24 -13.18
N LYS A 134 -13.56 -18.27 -13.90
CA LYS A 134 -14.11 -19.52 -13.35
C LYS A 134 -13.20 -20.69 -13.66
N GLN A 135 -13.06 -21.63 -12.73
CA GLN A 135 -12.31 -22.87 -12.91
C GLN A 135 -12.82 -23.65 -14.12
N GLY A 136 -14.14 -23.84 -14.23
CA GLY A 136 -14.74 -24.50 -15.39
C GLY A 136 -14.17 -25.90 -15.60
N ARG A 137 -13.54 -26.14 -16.76
CA ARG A 137 -12.91 -27.43 -17.09
C ARG A 137 -11.43 -27.53 -16.70
N MET A 138 -10.85 -26.46 -16.15
CA MET A 138 -9.45 -26.45 -15.72
C MET A 138 -9.28 -27.30 -14.46
N THR A 139 -8.11 -27.92 -14.33
CA THR A 139 -7.65 -28.43 -13.03
C THR A 139 -7.48 -27.27 -12.05
N VAL A 140 -7.52 -27.55 -10.75
CA VAL A 140 -7.33 -26.51 -9.73
C VAL A 140 -5.98 -25.80 -9.90
N THR A 141 -4.92 -26.53 -10.25
CA THR A 141 -3.58 -25.98 -10.49
C THR A 141 -3.52 -25.06 -11.72
N GLU A 142 -4.21 -25.40 -12.80
CA GLU A 142 -4.30 -24.53 -13.99
C GLU A 142 -5.09 -23.26 -13.69
N TYR A 143 -6.20 -23.40 -12.96
CA TYR A 143 -7.00 -22.26 -12.50
C TYR A 143 -6.20 -21.35 -11.56
N GLU A 144 -5.48 -21.90 -10.59
CA GLU A 144 -4.57 -21.15 -9.70
C GLU A 144 -3.54 -20.36 -10.50
N ARG A 145 -2.86 -21.01 -11.45
CA ARG A 145 -1.86 -20.35 -12.29
C ARG A 145 -2.45 -19.16 -13.04
N GLU A 146 -3.63 -19.34 -13.62
CA GLU A 146 -4.30 -18.30 -14.40
C GLU A 146 -4.80 -17.15 -13.51
N PHE A 147 -5.34 -17.50 -12.33
CA PHE A 147 -5.75 -16.53 -11.33
C PHE A 147 -4.57 -15.67 -10.88
N VAL A 148 -3.43 -16.26 -10.52
CA VAL A 148 -2.21 -15.54 -10.14
C VAL A 148 -1.70 -14.66 -11.28
N ARG A 149 -1.73 -15.18 -12.53
CA ARG A 149 -1.30 -14.44 -13.72
C ARG A 149 -2.12 -13.17 -13.95
N LEU A 150 -3.43 -13.22 -13.74
CA LEU A 150 -4.34 -12.08 -13.91
C LEU A 150 -4.30 -11.13 -12.71
N SER A 151 -4.22 -11.68 -11.50
CA SER A 151 -4.23 -10.95 -10.24
C SER A 151 -3.08 -9.94 -10.08
N LYS A 152 -1.96 -10.12 -10.80
CA LYS A 152 -0.85 -9.16 -10.78
C LYS A 152 -1.24 -7.75 -11.30
N TYR A 153 -2.28 -7.66 -12.13
CA TYR A 153 -2.78 -6.40 -12.68
C TYR A 153 -3.79 -5.72 -11.74
N SER A 154 -4.35 -6.46 -10.78
CA SER A 154 -5.32 -5.94 -9.81
C SER A 154 -4.67 -5.19 -8.64
N ARG A 155 -3.33 -5.20 -8.54
CA ARG A 155 -2.59 -4.42 -7.52
C ARG A 155 -2.89 -2.92 -7.57
N GLU A 156 -3.24 -2.39 -8.75
CA GLU A 156 -3.54 -0.97 -8.92
C GLU A 156 -4.96 -0.58 -8.42
N TYR A 157 -5.82 -1.58 -8.10
CA TYR A 157 -7.17 -1.37 -7.56
C TYR A 157 -7.27 -1.54 -6.03
N VAL A 158 -6.14 -1.56 -5.31
CA VAL A 158 -6.11 -1.68 -3.83
C VAL A 158 -6.88 -2.91 -3.33
N CYS A 159 -6.70 -4.05 -3.98
CA CYS A 159 -7.31 -5.31 -3.51
C CYS A 159 -6.55 -5.85 -2.29
N THR A 160 -7.25 -6.09 -1.17
CA THR A 160 -6.67 -6.81 -0.02
C THR A 160 -6.53 -8.30 -0.34
N ALA A 161 -5.67 -9.01 0.41
CA ALA A 161 -5.53 -10.46 0.24
C ALA A 161 -6.85 -11.20 0.48
N GLU A 162 -7.69 -10.71 1.41
CA GLU A 162 -9.02 -11.25 1.69
C GLU A 162 -9.94 -11.16 0.47
N ILE A 163 -9.94 -10.02 -0.23
CA ILE A 163 -10.72 -9.83 -1.46
C ILE A 163 -10.23 -10.80 -2.54
N MET A 164 -8.92 -10.96 -2.67
CA MET A 164 -8.33 -11.90 -3.66
C MET A 164 -8.68 -13.36 -3.35
N CYS A 165 -8.59 -13.77 -2.08
CA CYS A 165 -9.01 -15.10 -1.63
C CYS A 165 -10.48 -15.35 -1.94
N LYS A 166 -11.35 -14.37 -1.67
CA LYS A 166 -12.78 -14.48 -1.97
C LYS A 166 -13.03 -14.70 -3.46
N TRP A 167 -12.41 -13.92 -4.35
CA TRP A 167 -12.57 -14.11 -5.80
C TRP A 167 -12.07 -15.47 -6.27
N PHE A 168 -10.95 -15.93 -5.71
CA PHE A 168 -10.43 -17.26 -6.03
C PHE A 168 -11.43 -18.35 -5.64
N VAL A 169 -11.94 -18.32 -4.41
CA VAL A 169 -12.93 -19.31 -3.93
C VAL A 169 -14.23 -19.21 -4.73
N ASP A 170 -14.70 -18.00 -5.04
CA ASP A 170 -15.90 -17.77 -5.85
C ASP A 170 -15.79 -18.23 -7.31
N GLY A 171 -14.56 -18.38 -7.82
CA GLY A 171 -14.30 -18.91 -9.14
C GLY A 171 -14.13 -20.43 -9.19
N LEU A 172 -13.95 -21.11 -8.05
CA LEU A 172 -13.84 -22.57 -7.99
C LEU A 172 -15.15 -23.26 -8.40
N ASN A 173 -15.03 -24.49 -8.90
CA ASN A 173 -16.18 -25.33 -9.18
C ASN A 173 -16.95 -25.66 -7.90
N LYS A 174 -18.28 -25.75 -8.00
CA LYS A 174 -19.20 -25.90 -6.85
C LYS A 174 -18.77 -26.95 -5.84
N ASN A 175 -18.35 -28.13 -6.28
CA ASN A 175 -17.94 -29.23 -5.39
C ASN A 175 -16.69 -28.88 -4.56
N ILE A 176 -15.73 -28.18 -5.17
CA ILE A 176 -14.49 -27.77 -4.51
C ILE A 176 -14.73 -26.55 -3.64
N LYS A 177 -15.51 -25.57 -4.12
CA LYS A 177 -15.95 -24.43 -3.33
C LYS A 177 -16.66 -24.88 -2.05
N LEU A 178 -17.60 -25.81 -2.16
CA LEU A 178 -18.30 -26.40 -1.02
C LEU A 178 -17.33 -27.09 -0.06
N LEU A 179 -16.34 -27.83 -0.57
CA LEU A 179 -15.30 -28.44 0.28
C LEU A 179 -14.47 -27.37 1.00
N VAL A 180 -14.09 -26.28 0.35
CA VAL A 180 -13.35 -25.17 0.98
C VAL A 180 -14.20 -24.50 2.07
N GLU A 181 -15.45 -24.15 1.77
CA GLU A 181 -16.41 -23.56 2.72
C GLU A 181 -16.75 -24.51 3.88
N ILE A 182 -16.81 -25.83 3.64
CA ILE A 182 -17.00 -26.82 4.69
C ILE A 182 -15.73 -26.92 5.53
N LEU A 183 -14.55 -27.01 4.90
CA LEU A 183 -13.24 -27.11 5.56
C LEU A 183 -12.84 -25.83 6.30
N GLU A 184 -13.55 -24.71 6.12
CA GLU A 184 -13.68 -23.62 7.10
C GLU A 184 -14.41 -24.07 8.39
N LEU A 185 -14.13 -25.30 8.87
CA LEU A 185 -14.59 -25.84 10.15
C LEU A 185 -13.94 -25.04 11.29
N LYS A 186 -14.64 -23.99 11.72
CA LYS A 186 -14.87 -23.57 13.12
C LYS A 186 -13.94 -24.23 14.15
N GLU A 187 -12.90 -23.50 14.56
CA GLU A 187 -12.01 -23.82 15.69
C GLU A 187 -11.34 -25.22 15.66
N PHE A 188 -10.00 -25.17 15.63
CA PHE A 188 -9.07 -26.31 15.83
C PHE A 188 -9.31 -27.12 17.14
N VAL A 189 -10.24 -26.70 17.99
CA VAL A 189 -10.53 -27.26 19.32
C VAL A 189 -11.52 -28.44 19.28
N VAL A 190 -12.41 -28.53 18.28
CA VAL A 190 -13.46 -29.59 18.27
C VAL A 190 -12.96 -30.93 17.72
N LEU A 191 -11.83 -30.96 17.01
CA LEU A 191 -11.26 -32.19 16.46
C LEU A 191 -10.30 -32.93 17.39
N VAL A 192 -9.75 -32.28 18.42
CA VAL A 192 -8.86 -32.94 19.40
C VAL A 192 -9.66 -33.71 20.47
N ASP A 193 -10.89 -33.31 20.77
CA ASP A 193 -11.75 -33.96 21.78
C ASP A 193 -12.54 -35.18 21.27
N ARG A 194 -12.32 -35.60 20.01
CA ARG A 194 -12.98 -36.77 19.41
C ARG A 194 -12.01 -37.75 18.73
N ALA A 195 -10.71 -37.65 19.01
CA ALA A 195 -9.73 -38.67 18.68
C ALA A 195 -9.43 -39.54 19.91
#